data_AF-A0A518BGZ4-F1
#
_entry.id   AF-A0A518BGZ4-F1
#
_cell.length_a   1.000
_cell.length_b   1.000
_cell.length_c   1.000
_cell.angle_alpha   90.00
_cell.angle_beta   90.00
_cell.angle_gamma   90.00
#
_symmetry.space_group_name_H-M   'P 1'
#
loop_
_entity.id
_entity.type
_entity.pdbx_description
1 polymer ?
#
loop_
_entity_poly.entity_id
_entity_poly.type
_entity_poly.pdbx_seq_one_letter_code
_entity_poly.pdbx_strand_id
1 'polypeptide(L)'
;MKPRVFIGSSQEKRPVAEYVADQLAPTFEVYPWWNALPPSESTMEGLARLARTVDAAVLIFGADDTRGFRNSIDFVTRDNVVLEYGMFVGALARERVRAFCEGDVATPTDMAGITVAYFKSGQPHHLSALDPSIKEIADAWGRIVPREYGNPVDSGLGLAPAVFRHAKSAHSTLEAFIRSASFGDSDQRAPIAIESEVCALDAYVGGLGSVESRFWTTTYLTSGFWTRPRSERLVEANLDMLRRTSAKEGSARRLIILAAPERTELRLQVSALEHFRRIDDNPSIQQLRHAHRRLRSRISALEDAGCTTKVTYPPPSHRHGGFLAELEGFVEGDTELAIYDSKRVDLFDGGRVGRVTGVRAYTHAYALFDRILEVASTYFTDLWQSAMPASDFLLRLDEAIRYFDQRIDMKQAALGLYVDPPDQDARELKSQELQAALQLIRDSEMWGKFRSYLDIGTCTGRYPLALKRSEALDPSCRITGIDSDDDCILVAKGQCLTHEPPPMSIRIEPVDLFDTSVAELSGPFELVTAMMGTISHLAWDGDRSLRLALSRIVELLDSKGLLLLSTWTKHAVERDRIVAHLYDEVSRKRIRAWSPRLDLLQALFDQAGLEVVHQARVDTRMIVFALRRRPGRG
;
A
#
# COMPACT_ATOMS: atom_id res chain seq x y z
N MET A 1 -18.31 30.79 30.15
CA MET A 1 -17.42 29.61 30.29
C MET A 1 -16.56 29.85 31.53
N LYS A 2 -16.30 28.83 32.37
CA LYS A 2 -15.38 29.00 33.52
C LYS A 2 -13.93 29.09 33.00
N PRO A 3 -13.08 29.98 33.53
CA PRO A 3 -11.66 29.98 33.17
C PRO A 3 -10.99 28.67 33.59
N ARG A 4 -10.04 28.20 32.78
CA ARG A 4 -9.30 26.95 33.01
C ARG A 4 -8.05 27.23 33.84
N VAL A 5 -7.84 26.47 34.91
CA VAL A 5 -6.70 26.65 35.82
C VAL A 5 -5.91 25.35 35.92
N PHE A 6 -4.61 25.42 35.59
CA PHE A 6 -3.69 24.30 35.84
C PHE A 6 -3.19 24.31 37.29
N ILE A 7 -3.03 23.13 37.90
CA ILE A 7 -2.40 22.99 39.22
C ILE A 7 -1.23 22.00 39.14
N GLY A 8 -0.02 22.52 39.36
CA GLY A 8 1.22 21.75 39.38
C GLY A 8 1.80 21.60 40.80
N SER A 9 2.36 20.43 41.09
CA SER A 9 3.05 20.14 42.35
C SER A 9 4.02 18.97 42.15
N SER A 10 4.90 18.73 43.12
CA SER A 10 5.56 17.43 43.27
C SER A 10 4.53 16.33 43.63
N GLN A 11 4.93 15.06 43.53
CA GLN A 11 4.09 13.93 43.94
C GLN A 11 3.78 13.98 45.44
N GLU A 12 4.75 14.43 46.22
CA GLU A 12 4.78 14.52 47.67
C GLU A 12 3.84 15.63 48.19
N LYS A 13 3.62 16.67 47.39
CA LYS A 13 2.64 17.74 47.67
C LYS A 13 1.29 17.56 46.99
N ARG A 14 1.02 16.40 46.40
CA ARG A 14 -0.29 16.09 45.82
C ARG A 14 -1.47 16.34 46.78
N PRO A 15 -1.42 16.00 48.09
CA PRO A 15 -2.53 16.31 49.00
C PRO A 15 -2.84 17.81 49.12
N VAL A 16 -1.83 18.67 48.99
CA VAL A 16 -2.00 20.13 48.98
C VAL A 16 -2.62 20.58 47.66
N ALA A 17 -2.17 20.01 46.54
CA ALA A 17 -2.74 20.29 45.22
C ALA A 17 -4.21 19.87 45.10
N GLU A 18 -4.58 18.73 45.72
CA GLU A 18 -5.97 18.27 45.81
C GLU A 18 -6.83 19.26 46.59
N TYR A 19 -6.35 19.73 47.75
CA TYR A 19 -7.05 20.76 48.53
C TYR A 19 -7.30 22.04 47.72
N VAL A 20 -6.27 22.56 47.05
CA VAL A 20 -6.38 23.77 46.23
C VAL A 20 -7.32 23.55 45.05
N ALA A 21 -7.29 22.37 44.43
CA ALA A 21 -8.19 22.02 43.33
C ALA A 21 -9.66 22.04 43.77
N ASP A 22 -9.95 21.43 44.92
CA ASP A 22 -11.30 21.35 45.48
C ASP A 22 -11.87 22.74 45.79
N GLN A 23 -11.04 23.64 46.35
CA GLN A 23 -11.47 25.01 46.66
C GLN A 23 -11.67 25.88 45.41
N LEU A 24 -10.94 25.63 44.33
CA LEU A 24 -11.05 26.41 43.07
C LEU A 24 -12.13 25.88 42.11
N ALA A 25 -12.51 24.61 42.20
CA ALA A 25 -13.50 23.96 41.33
C ALA A 25 -14.89 24.66 41.26
N PRO A 26 -15.41 25.32 42.33
CA PRO A 26 -16.65 26.09 42.23
C PRO A 26 -16.57 27.22 41.20
N THR A 27 -15.42 27.85 41.03
CA THR A 27 -15.23 29.06 40.19
C THR A 27 -14.57 28.75 38.85
N PHE A 28 -13.71 27.73 38.79
CA PHE A 28 -12.85 27.42 37.64
C PHE A 28 -13.04 26.00 37.11
N GLU A 29 -12.57 25.76 35.88
CA GLU A 29 -12.35 24.41 35.37
C GLU A 29 -10.90 24.00 35.69
N VAL A 30 -10.72 23.06 36.61
CA VAL A 30 -9.40 22.78 37.21
C VAL A 30 -8.75 21.56 36.55
N TYR A 31 -7.48 21.71 36.18
CA TYR A 31 -6.64 20.69 35.53
C TYR A 31 -5.45 20.34 36.44
N PRO A 32 -5.60 19.41 37.39
CA PRO A 32 -4.47 18.96 38.20
C PRO A 32 -3.51 18.10 37.39
N TRP A 33 -2.21 18.20 37.65
CA TRP A 33 -1.17 17.56 36.82
C TRP A 33 -1.33 16.04 36.63
N TRP A 34 -1.89 15.32 37.61
CA TRP A 34 -2.12 13.87 37.52
C TRP A 34 -3.28 13.45 36.60
N ASN A 35 -4.13 14.39 36.18
CA ASN A 35 -5.23 14.15 35.23
C ASN A 35 -5.05 14.90 33.91
N ALA A 36 -4.06 15.80 33.82
CA ALA A 36 -3.90 16.72 32.71
C ALA A 36 -2.92 16.25 31.62
N LEU A 37 -2.18 15.16 31.88
CA LEU A 37 -1.16 14.59 31.00
C LEU A 37 -1.64 13.24 30.40
N PRO A 38 -1.80 13.11 29.07
CA PRO A 38 -2.22 11.88 28.42
C PRO A 38 -1.11 10.81 28.41
N PRO A 39 -1.46 9.51 28.34
CA PRO A 39 -0.48 8.44 28.21
C PRO A 39 0.31 8.58 26.90
N SER A 40 1.63 8.37 26.94
CA SER A 40 2.57 8.38 25.80
C SER A 40 3.12 9.76 25.36
N GLU A 41 2.80 10.85 26.06
CA GLU A 41 3.42 12.18 25.86
C GLU A 41 4.54 12.40 26.90
N SER A 42 5.65 13.07 26.54
CA SER A 42 6.65 13.42 27.56
C SER A 42 6.09 14.48 28.50
N THR A 43 6.48 14.45 29.78
CA THR A 43 5.97 15.39 30.81
C THR A 43 6.17 16.85 30.39
N MET A 44 7.31 17.18 29.79
CA MET A 44 7.63 18.54 29.35
C MET A 44 6.72 19.01 28.18
N GLU A 45 6.46 18.15 27.19
CA GLU A 45 5.57 18.46 26.07
C GLU A 45 4.13 18.68 26.54
N GLY A 46 3.65 17.81 27.43
CA GLY A 46 2.30 17.91 27.98
C GLY A 46 2.12 19.17 28.85
N LEU A 47 3.12 19.56 29.64
CA LEU A 47 3.09 20.80 30.42
C LEU A 47 3.20 22.04 29.53
N ALA A 48 4.02 22.03 28.49
CA ALA A 48 4.10 23.11 27.52
C ALA A 48 2.78 23.29 26.75
N ARG A 49 2.10 22.19 26.41
CA ARG A 49 0.74 22.20 25.87
C ARG A 49 -0.24 22.82 26.86
N LEU A 50 -0.25 22.37 28.13
CA LEU A 50 -1.13 22.90 29.17
C LEU A 50 -0.92 24.40 29.40
N ALA A 51 0.33 24.87 29.46
CA ALA A 51 0.66 26.29 29.60
C ALA A 51 0.07 27.17 28.48
N ARG A 52 -0.14 26.61 27.29
CA ARG A 52 -0.83 27.30 26.18
C ARG A 52 -2.35 27.16 26.25
N THR A 53 -2.87 26.09 26.84
CA THR A 53 -4.30 25.79 26.87
C THR A 53 -4.98 26.05 28.20
N VAL A 54 -4.39 26.78 29.14
CA VAL A 54 -5.08 27.22 30.36
C VAL A 54 -5.10 28.74 30.42
N ASP A 55 -6.00 29.27 31.25
CA ASP A 55 -6.19 30.71 31.42
C ASP A 55 -5.37 31.25 32.59
N ALA A 56 -5.04 30.39 33.57
CA ALA A 56 -4.17 30.67 34.71
C ALA A 56 -3.51 29.38 35.25
N ALA A 57 -2.52 29.51 36.13
CA ALA A 57 -1.85 28.38 36.75
C ALA A 57 -1.46 28.62 38.23
N VAL A 58 -1.57 27.57 39.05
CA VAL A 58 -1.10 27.54 40.45
C VAL A 58 -0.02 26.47 40.58
N LEU A 59 1.13 26.84 41.14
CA LEU A 59 2.25 25.92 41.36
C LEU A 59 2.56 25.81 42.86
N ILE A 60 2.70 24.58 43.36
CA ILE A 60 2.96 24.30 44.77
C ILE A 60 4.42 23.92 44.96
N PHE A 61 5.11 24.75 45.73
CA PHE A 61 6.52 24.66 46.07
C PHE A 61 6.67 23.96 47.43
N GLY A 62 6.97 22.65 47.40
CA GLY A 62 7.23 21.85 48.59
C GLY A 62 8.69 21.92 49.05
N ALA A 63 8.92 21.66 50.33
CA ALA A 63 10.23 21.45 50.95
C ALA A 63 10.71 19.99 50.74
N ASP A 64 10.76 19.56 49.48
CA ASP A 64 10.87 18.14 49.10
C ASP A 64 12.32 17.65 48.94
N ASP A 65 13.31 18.54 48.88
CA ASP A 65 14.73 18.23 48.77
C ASP A 65 15.58 19.04 49.76
N THR A 66 16.81 18.59 50.02
CA THR A 66 17.80 19.31 50.86
C THR A 66 18.99 19.76 50.01
N ARG A 67 19.42 21.02 50.13
CA ARG A 67 20.70 21.48 49.58
C ARG A 67 21.69 21.70 50.73
N GLY A 68 22.87 21.08 50.64
CA GLY A 68 23.97 21.37 51.54
C GLY A 68 24.81 22.54 51.02
N PHE A 69 24.86 23.65 51.77
CA PHE A 69 25.83 24.72 51.53
C PHE A 69 26.38 25.20 52.88
N ARG A 70 27.70 25.08 53.08
CA ARG A 70 28.47 25.65 54.20
C ARG A 70 27.72 25.63 55.57
N ASN A 71 27.68 24.46 56.19
CA ASN A 71 27.25 24.21 57.58
C ASN A 71 25.77 24.45 57.95
N SER A 72 24.85 24.69 57.00
CA SER A 72 23.40 24.53 57.21
C SER A 72 22.78 23.53 56.21
N ILE A 73 21.74 22.81 56.65
CA ILE A 73 20.89 21.98 55.80
C ILE A 73 19.61 22.78 55.58
N ASP A 74 19.44 23.34 54.39
CA ASP A 74 18.23 24.09 54.01
C ASP A 74 17.35 23.22 53.10
N PHE A 75 16.04 23.24 53.34
CA PHE A 75 15.06 22.57 52.48
C PHE A 75 14.76 23.45 51.26
N VAL A 76 14.77 22.87 50.06
CA VAL A 76 14.63 23.58 48.78
C VAL A 76 13.54 22.91 47.95
N THR A 77 12.83 23.69 47.13
CA THR A 77 11.87 23.15 46.17
C THR A 77 12.59 22.43 45.04
N ARG A 78 12.02 21.30 44.58
CA ARG A 78 12.51 20.55 43.43
C ARG A 78 12.75 21.44 42.22
N ASP A 79 13.91 21.29 41.59
CA ASP A 79 14.33 22.07 40.41
C ASP A 79 13.33 21.98 39.25
N ASN A 80 12.61 20.86 39.11
CA ASN A 80 11.57 20.68 38.09
C ASN A 80 10.36 21.60 38.28
N VAL A 81 9.93 21.88 39.52
CA VAL A 81 8.77 22.75 39.81
C VAL A 81 9.11 24.22 39.54
N VAL A 82 10.38 24.60 39.73
CA VAL A 82 10.88 25.94 39.37
C VAL A 82 10.87 26.15 37.85
N LEU A 83 11.34 25.15 37.09
CA LEU A 83 11.31 25.16 35.64
C LEU A 83 9.87 25.27 35.11
N GLU A 84 8.95 24.49 35.69
CA GLU A 84 7.52 24.53 35.39
C GLU A 84 6.92 25.92 35.64
N TYR A 85 7.19 26.50 36.81
CA TYR A 85 6.73 27.86 37.13
C TYR A 85 7.21 28.89 36.09
N GLY A 86 8.50 28.86 35.72
CA GLY A 86 9.06 29.75 34.70
C GLY A 86 8.36 29.61 33.35
N MET A 87 8.04 28.38 32.93
CA MET A 87 7.32 28.10 31.69
C MET A 87 5.88 28.65 31.70
N PHE A 88 5.14 28.47 32.79
CA PHE A 88 3.79 29.02 32.91
C PHE A 88 3.78 30.54 33.00
N VAL A 89 4.73 31.16 33.71
CA VAL A 89 4.90 32.62 33.74
C VAL A 89 5.20 33.17 32.34
N GLY A 90 6.08 32.49 31.58
CA GLY A 90 6.38 32.87 30.20
C GLY A 90 5.17 32.79 29.26
N ALA A 91 4.27 31.81 29.46
CA ALA A 91 3.12 31.59 28.59
C ALA A 91 1.87 32.41 28.95
N LEU A 92 1.68 32.73 30.24
CA LEU A 92 0.44 33.31 30.78
C LEU A 92 0.61 34.74 31.31
N ALA A 93 1.85 35.23 31.38
CA ALA A 93 2.23 36.42 32.15
C ALA A 93 2.00 36.25 33.66
N ARG A 94 2.76 37.03 34.44
CA ARG A 94 2.93 36.83 35.89
C ARG A 94 1.64 37.04 36.68
N GLU A 95 0.76 37.91 36.21
CA GLU A 95 -0.53 38.20 36.84
C GLU A 95 -1.48 36.99 36.85
N ARG A 96 -1.27 36.03 35.93
CA ARG A 96 -2.08 34.80 35.77
C ARG A 96 -1.40 33.54 36.32
N VAL A 97 -0.30 33.70 37.06
CA VAL A 97 0.40 32.59 37.72
C VAL A 97 0.54 32.88 39.21
N ARG A 98 0.30 31.89 40.06
CA ARG A 98 0.49 31.98 41.51
C ARG A 98 1.30 30.80 42.01
N ALA A 99 2.03 31.04 43.09
CA ALA A 99 2.83 30.04 43.78
C ALA A 99 2.45 29.96 45.26
N PHE A 100 2.33 28.74 45.77
CA PHE A 100 2.17 28.45 47.20
C PHE A 100 3.40 27.73 47.72
N CYS A 101 3.96 28.21 48.82
CA CYS A 101 5.24 27.74 49.35
C CYS A 101 5.07 27.07 50.71
N GLU A 102 5.75 25.95 50.91
CA GLU A 102 5.77 25.27 52.20
C GLU A 102 6.83 25.87 53.12
N GLY A 103 6.42 26.37 54.29
CA GLY A 103 7.34 26.97 55.27
C GLY A 103 8.23 28.04 54.64
N ASP A 104 9.52 28.06 55.02
CA ASP A 104 10.51 29.00 54.50
C ASP A 104 11.34 28.39 53.35
N VAL A 105 10.72 27.54 52.49
CA VAL A 105 11.44 26.87 51.41
C VAL A 105 12.16 27.88 50.50
N ALA A 106 13.43 27.60 50.19
CA ALA A 106 14.23 28.50 49.35
C ALA A 106 13.64 28.56 47.93
N THR A 107 13.24 29.76 47.50
CA THR A 107 12.76 30.04 46.14
C THR A 107 13.84 30.76 45.32
N PRO A 108 13.78 30.72 43.97
CA PRO A 108 14.71 31.45 43.11
C PRO A 108 14.79 32.93 43.48
N THR A 109 15.98 33.55 43.39
CA THR A 109 16.17 34.97 43.73
C THR A 109 15.33 35.91 42.86
N ASP A 110 14.97 35.50 41.65
CA ASP A 110 14.05 36.24 40.77
C ASP A 110 12.60 36.24 41.29
N MET A 111 12.28 35.39 42.27
CA MET A 111 11.05 35.41 43.05
C MET A 111 11.13 36.32 44.30
N ALA A 112 12.29 36.91 44.61
CA ALA A 112 12.42 37.87 45.69
C ALA A 112 11.65 39.17 45.35
N GLY A 113 10.49 39.35 45.98
CA GLY A 113 9.56 40.45 45.70
C GLY A 113 8.24 40.05 45.02
N ILE A 114 7.96 38.74 44.88
CA ILE A 114 6.62 38.25 44.53
C ILE A 114 5.87 37.91 45.83
N THR A 115 4.62 38.36 45.95
CA THR A 115 3.74 37.88 47.03
C THR A 115 3.40 36.41 46.79
N VAL A 116 3.96 35.52 47.61
CA VAL A 116 3.67 34.08 47.65
C VAL A 116 2.89 33.79 48.93
N ALA A 117 1.93 32.85 48.88
CA ALA A 117 1.23 32.41 50.09
C ALA A 117 1.93 31.20 50.69
N TYR A 118 2.00 31.14 52.01
CA TYR A 118 2.74 30.11 52.74
C TYR A 118 1.80 29.11 53.42
N PHE A 119 2.18 27.84 53.44
CA PHE A 119 1.48 26.78 54.20
C PHE A 119 2.47 25.96 55.03
N LYS A 120 1.98 25.26 56.06
CA LYS A 120 2.78 24.32 56.87
C LYS A 120 2.26 22.89 56.69
N SER A 121 3.14 21.93 56.41
CA SER A 121 2.74 20.52 56.37
C SER A 121 2.54 19.93 57.77
N GLY A 122 1.62 18.96 57.89
CA GLY A 122 1.49 18.11 59.09
C GLY A 122 0.06 17.84 59.56
N GLN A 123 -0.91 18.72 59.30
CA GLN A 123 -2.31 18.56 59.73
C GLN A 123 -3.30 19.21 58.72
N PRO A 124 -4.53 18.66 58.52
CA PRO A 124 -5.51 19.21 57.58
C PRO A 124 -5.92 20.66 57.84
N HIS A 125 -5.98 21.08 59.11
CA HIS A 125 -6.32 22.45 59.49
C HIS A 125 -5.24 23.47 59.10
N HIS A 126 -4.01 23.04 58.80
CA HIS A 126 -2.95 23.93 58.32
C HIS A 126 -3.14 24.38 56.87
N LEU A 127 -3.96 23.67 56.07
CA LEU A 127 -4.25 24.06 54.69
C LEU A 127 -5.27 25.21 54.60
N SER A 128 -6.13 25.37 55.63
CA SER A 128 -7.06 26.51 55.72
C SER A 128 -6.36 27.88 55.75
N ALA A 129 -5.06 27.91 56.07
CA ALA A 129 -4.25 29.12 55.95
C ALA A 129 -4.13 29.62 54.49
N LEU A 130 -4.36 28.75 53.50
CA LEU A 130 -4.39 29.12 52.08
C LEU A 130 -5.74 29.74 51.66
N ASP A 131 -6.81 29.58 52.44
CA ASP A 131 -8.17 30.00 52.06
C ASP A 131 -8.26 31.50 51.69
N PRO A 132 -7.61 32.43 52.42
CA PRO A 132 -7.61 33.84 52.04
C PRO A 132 -6.98 34.07 50.66
N SER A 133 -5.83 33.44 50.38
CA SER A 133 -5.14 33.58 49.08
C SER A 133 -5.88 32.85 47.95
N ILE A 134 -6.54 31.73 48.24
CA ILE A 134 -7.40 31.04 47.27
C ILE A 134 -8.62 31.91 46.92
N LYS A 135 -9.20 32.59 47.92
CA LYS A 135 -10.29 33.54 47.69
C LYS A 135 -9.84 34.74 46.85
N GLU A 136 -8.65 35.29 47.12
CA GLU A 136 -8.06 36.35 46.29
C GLU A 136 -7.83 35.88 44.85
N ILE A 137 -7.39 34.64 44.65
CA ILE A 137 -7.28 34.02 43.32
C ILE A 137 -8.65 33.95 42.65
N ALA A 138 -9.67 33.47 43.35
CA ALA A 138 -11.03 33.38 42.82
C ALA A 138 -11.58 34.75 42.41
N ASP A 139 -11.37 35.78 43.23
CA ASP A 139 -11.84 37.14 42.97
C ASP A 139 -11.06 37.80 41.81
N ALA A 140 -9.74 37.62 41.77
CA ALA A 140 -8.88 38.21 40.74
C ALA A 140 -9.04 37.53 39.38
N TRP A 141 -9.06 36.20 39.34
CA TRP A 141 -9.13 35.43 38.10
C TRP A 141 -10.55 35.14 37.64
N GLY A 142 -11.56 35.21 38.51
CA GLY A 142 -12.96 35.09 38.12
C GLY A 142 -13.43 36.17 37.13
N ARG A 143 -12.68 37.27 37.03
CA ARG A 143 -12.92 38.39 36.11
C ARG A 143 -12.00 38.41 34.89
N ILE A 144 -11.08 37.46 34.79
CA ILE A 144 -10.19 37.36 33.62
C ILE A 144 -11.03 36.92 32.42
N VAL A 145 -10.89 37.65 31.31
CA VAL A 145 -11.39 37.20 30.01
C VAL A 145 -10.65 35.90 29.66
N PRO A 146 -11.36 34.74 29.54
CA PRO A 146 -10.74 33.51 29.09
C PRO A 146 -10.02 33.75 27.77
N ARG A 147 -8.86 33.13 27.56
CA ARG A 147 -8.23 33.16 26.24
C ARG A 147 -9.22 32.53 25.26
N GLU A 148 -9.77 33.33 24.36
CA GLU A 148 -10.66 32.84 23.30
C GLU A 148 -9.86 31.92 22.37
N TYR A 149 -9.91 30.62 22.67
CA TYR A 149 -9.87 29.61 21.63
C TYR A 149 -11.31 29.46 21.17
N GLY A 150 -11.80 30.45 20.40
CA GLY A 150 -13.10 30.32 19.75
C GLY A 150 -13.12 28.99 19.00
N ASN A 151 -14.26 28.29 19.00
CA ASN A 151 -14.43 27.24 18.01
C ASN A 151 -14.52 27.95 16.65
N PRO A 152 -13.51 27.92 15.75
CA PRO A 152 -13.68 28.36 14.38
C PRO A 152 -14.97 27.75 13.82
N VAL A 153 -15.83 28.63 13.31
CA VAL A 153 -16.99 28.24 12.51
C VAL A 153 -16.43 27.53 11.29
N ASP A 154 -16.58 26.21 11.20
CA ASP A 154 -16.24 25.48 9.98
C ASP A 154 -17.14 26.04 8.88
N SER A 155 -16.57 26.85 7.98
CA SER A 155 -17.31 27.61 6.95
C SER A 155 -17.79 26.70 5.80
N GLY A 156 -18.21 25.48 6.14
CA GLY A 156 -18.48 24.41 5.20
C GLY A 156 -17.22 23.89 4.51
N LEU A 157 -16.04 24.03 5.12
CA LEU A 157 -14.77 23.57 4.52
C LEU A 157 -14.42 22.15 4.97
N GLY A 158 -14.96 21.68 6.10
CA GLY A 158 -14.74 20.33 6.61
C GLY A 158 -13.34 20.13 7.19
N LEU A 159 -12.66 21.21 7.59
CA LEU A 159 -11.29 21.18 8.12
C LEU A 159 -11.24 21.29 9.64
N ALA A 160 -12.33 21.72 10.31
CA ALA A 160 -12.30 22.00 11.74
C ALA A 160 -11.81 20.81 12.58
N PRO A 161 -12.34 19.58 12.43
CA PRO A 161 -11.93 18.46 13.30
C PRO A 161 -10.47 18.06 13.14
N ALA A 162 -9.90 18.23 11.94
CA ALA A 162 -8.51 17.94 11.64
C ALA A 162 -7.60 19.05 12.17
N VAL A 163 -7.95 20.30 11.88
CA VAL A 163 -7.21 21.46 12.36
C VAL A 163 -7.25 21.51 13.88
N PHE A 164 -8.37 21.32 14.57
CA PHE A 164 -8.39 21.33 16.05
C PHE A 164 -7.47 20.28 16.67
N ARG A 165 -7.38 19.10 16.06
CA ARG A 165 -6.48 18.05 16.54
C ARG A 165 -5.01 18.37 16.26
N HIS A 166 -4.70 18.94 15.09
CA HIS A 166 -3.34 19.35 14.73
C HIS A 166 -2.89 20.65 15.42
N ALA A 167 -3.80 21.60 15.61
CA ALA A 167 -3.63 22.90 16.24
C ALA A 167 -3.31 22.81 17.73
N LYS A 168 -3.80 21.76 18.41
CA LYS A 168 -3.42 21.48 19.80
C LYS A 168 -1.90 21.30 19.96
N SER A 169 -1.17 20.99 18.88
CA SER A 169 0.29 20.96 18.82
C SER A 169 0.94 22.12 18.03
N ALA A 170 0.26 22.71 17.02
CA ALA A 170 0.86 23.73 16.13
C ALA A 170 -0.02 25.00 15.96
N HIS A 171 0.45 26.14 16.48
CA HIS A 171 -0.29 27.42 16.50
C HIS A 171 -0.55 28.00 15.10
N SER A 172 0.40 27.87 14.17
CA SER A 172 0.34 28.43 12.82
C SER A 172 -0.81 27.87 11.97
N THR A 173 -1.08 26.56 12.06
CA THR A 173 -2.18 25.91 11.32
C THR A 173 -3.54 26.36 11.83
N LEU A 174 -3.67 26.62 13.14
CA LEU A 174 -4.91 27.15 13.72
C LEU A 174 -5.20 28.57 13.25
N GLU A 175 -4.19 29.45 13.25
CA GLU A 175 -4.35 30.82 12.76
C GLU A 175 -4.71 30.86 11.28
N ALA A 176 -4.10 30.00 10.45
CA ALA A 176 -4.45 29.88 9.03
C ALA A 176 -5.90 29.42 8.85
N PHE A 177 -6.37 28.46 9.64
CA PHE A 177 -7.75 28.00 9.59
C PHE A 177 -8.76 29.05 10.08
N ILE A 178 -8.49 29.72 11.21
CA ILE A 178 -9.32 30.82 11.71
C ILE A 178 -9.38 31.94 10.67
N ARG A 179 -8.25 32.30 10.04
CA ARG A 179 -8.25 33.28 8.93
C ARG A 179 -9.13 32.85 7.77
N SER A 180 -9.11 31.56 7.39
CA SER A 180 -9.96 31.03 6.32
C SER A 180 -11.45 30.99 6.66
N ALA A 181 -11.79 30.92 7.95
CA ALA A 181 -13.16 30.88 8.45
C ALA A 181 -13.75 32.27 8.72
N SER A 182 -12.89 33.24 9.04
CA SER A 182 -13.30 34.57 9.52
C SER A 182 -13.33 35.65 8.43
N PHE A 183 -12.69 35.42 7.27
CA PHE A 183 -12.59 36.42 6.20
C PHE A 183 -13.01 35.83 4.85
N GLY A 184 -13.97 36.49 4.19
CA GLY A 184 -14.27 36.29 2.77
C GLY A 184 -13.24 36.93 1.82
N ASP A 185 -12.13 37.46 2.34
CA ASP A 185 -11.06 38.09 1.54
C ASP A 185 -9.99 37.05 1.15
N SER A 186 -9.69 37.02 -0.15
CA SER A 186 -8.80 36.07 -0.85
C SER A 186 -7.30 36.34 -0.66
N ASP A 187 -6.84 36.60 0.57
CA ASP A 187 -5.48 37.08 0.84
C ASP A 187 -4.54 36.03 1.47
N GLN A 188 -4.97 34.76 1.60
CA GLN A 188 -4.08 33.71 2.08
C GLN A 188 -3.01 33.39 1.03
N ARG A 189 -1.74 33.56 1.43
CA ARG A 189 -0.57 33.28 0.59
C ARG A 189 -0.03 31.85 0.73
N ALA A 190 -0.53 31.07 1.70
CA ALA A 190 -0.11 29.70 1.95
C ALA A 190 -1.32 28.78 2.18
N PRO A 191 -1.25 27.50 1.76
CA PRO A 191 -2.29 26.51 2.05
C PRO A 191 -2.32 26.12 3.53
N ILE A 192 -3.41 25.48 3.96
CA ILE A 192 -3.48 24.83 5.27
C ILE A 192 -2.73 23.50 5.17
N ALA A 193 -1.53 23.45 5.73
CA ALA A 193 -0.69 22.25 5.78
C ALA A 193 -0.89 21.48 7.09
N ILE A 194 -1.06 20.16 6.98
CA ILE A 194 -1.20 19.22 8.09
C ILE A 194 -0.24 18.05 7.85
N GLU A 195 0.84 17.97 8.62
CA GLU A 195 1.86 16.91 8.52
C GLU A 195 1.60 15.79 9.54
N SER A 196 0.42 15.16 9.43
CA SER A 196 0.02 14.06 10.31
C SER A 196 -0.95 13.16 9.56
N GLU A 197 -0.65 11.86 9.46
CA GLU A 197 -1.52 10.86 8.84
C GLU A 197 -2.94 10.92 9.39
N VAL A 198 -3.08 10.87 10.72
CA VAL A 198 -4.40 10.85 11.39
C VAL A 198 -5.17 12.11 11.06
N CYS A 199 -4.54 13.28 11.19
CA CYS A 199 -5.21 14.54 10.93
C CYS A 199 -5.51 14.74 9.42
N ALA A 200 -4.66 14.24 8.52
CA ALA A 200 -4.91 14.26 7.08
C ALA A 200 -6.13 13.40 6.72
N LEU A 201 -6.24 12.19 7.28
CA LEU A 201 -7.40 11.34 7.11
C LEU A 201 -8.68 11.97 7.68
N ASP A 202 -8.58 12.69 8.80
CA ASP A 202 -9.70 13.44 9.35
C ASP A 202 -10.09 14.65 8.48
N ALA A 203 -9.11 15.32 7.86
CA ALA A 203 -9.34 16.42 6.94
C ALA A 203 -10.07 15.93 5.69
N TYR A 204 -9.70 14.74 5.20
CA TYR A 204 -10.37 14.07 4.11
C TYR A 204 -11.83 13.71 4.45
N VAL A 205 -12.07 13.08 5.62
CA VAL A 205 -13.43 12.72 6.08
C VAL A 205 -14.29 13.97 6.28
N GLY A 206 -13.73 15.02 6.88
CA GLY A 206 -14.45 16.27 7.06
C GLY A 206 -14.78 16.94 5.73
N GLY A 207 -13.86 16.94 4.77
CA GLY A 207 -14.09 17.44 3.42
C GLY A 207 -15.19 16.68 2.67
N LEU A 208 -15.27 15.36 2.82
CA LEU A 208 -16.39 14.58 2.28
C LEU A 208 -17.73 15.03 2.88
N GLY A 209 -17.74 15.39 4.16
CA GLY A 209 -18.89 15.95 4.87
C GLY A 209 -19.44 17.23 4.25
N SER A 210 -18.57 18.05 3.65
CA SER A 210 -18.95 19.33 3.06
C SER A 210 -19.28 19.31 1.57
N VAL A 211 -19.12 18.16 0.89
CA VAL A 211 -19.47 18.05 -0.53
C VAL A 211 -20.98 18.26 -0.73
N GLU A 212 -21.32 19.15 -1.65
CA GLU A 212 -22.68 19.47 -2.08
C GLU A 212 -22.99 18.90 -3.47
N SER A 213 -22.02 18.92 -4.40
CA SER A 213 -22.27 18.58 -5.81
C SER A 213 -21.21 17.71 -6.46
N ARG A 214 -19.93 18.12 -6.46
CA ARG A 214 -18.84 17.51 -7.22
C ARG A 214 -17.77 17.01 -6.28
N PHE A 215 -17.37 15.75 -6.46
CA PHE A 215 -16.23 15.18 -5.76
C PHE A 215 -15.35 14.35 -6.70
N TRP A 216 -14.17 14.87 -7.03
CA TRP A 216 -13.21 14.19 -7.91
C TRP A 216 -11.92 13.92 -7.15
N THR A 217 -11.43 12.69 -7.18
CA THR A 217 -10.26 12.35 -6.38
C THR A 217 -9.43 11.24 -6.99
N THR A 218 -8.13 11.31 -6.75
CA THR A 218 -7.18 10.25 -7.08
C THR A 218 -6.75 9.50 -5.83
N THR A 219 -6.39 8.23 -5.96
CA THR A 219 -5.80 7.44 -4.86
C THR A 219 -4.87 6.40 -5.43
N TYR A 220 -3.64 6.31 -4.94
CA TYR A 220 -2.73 5.23 -5.28
C TYR A 220 -3.28 3.89 -4.79
N LEU A 221 -3.16 2.86 -5.60
CA LEU A 221 -3.49 1.49 -5.20
C LEU A 221 -2.64 1.04 -4.00
N THR A 222 -1.37 1.48 -3.96
CA THR A 222 -0.40 1.16 -2.91
C THR A 222 -0.66 1.85 -1.57
N SER A 223 -1.45 2.93 -1.54
CA SER A 223 -1.79 3.71 -0.32
C SER A 223 -2.38 2.84 0.80
N GLY A 224 -2.93 1.67 0.44
CA GLY A 224 -3.62 0.80 1.36
C GLY A 224 -5.02 1.30 1.73
N PHE A 225 -5.43 2.46 1.21
CA PHE A 225 -6.68 3.13 1.56
C PHE A 225 -7.89 2.20 1.31
N TRP A 226 -7.95 1.57 0.14
CA TRP A 226 -9.04 0.67 -0.22
C TRP A 226 -8.81 -0.78 0.17
N THR A 227 -7.59 -1.16 0.56
CA THR A 227 -7.20 -2.56 0.76
C THR A 227 -7.02 -2.94 2.23
N ARG A 228 -6.88 -1.98 3.16
CA ARG A 228 -6.65 -2.24 4.60
C ARG A 228 -7.96 -2.27 5.41
N PRO A 229 -8.08 -3.12 6.46
CA PRO A 229 -9.25 -3.15 7.33
C PRO A 229 -9.53 -1.81 8.03
N ARG A 230 -8.49 -1.15 8.55
CA ARG A 230 -8.59 0.10 9.33
C ARG A 230 -9.20 1.30 8.57
N SER A 231 -9.43 1.17 7.27
CA SER A 231 -10.02 2.22 6.44
C SER A 231 -11.56 2.24 6.44
N GLU A 232 -12.24 1.44 7.25
CA GLU A 232 -13.72 1.36 7.29
C GLU A 232 -14.39 2.74 7.41
N ARG A 233 -13.95 3.57 8.38
CA ARG A 233 -14.44 4.94 8.55
C ARG A 233 -14.32 5.80 7.29
N LEU A 234 -13.28 5.57 6.48
CA LEU A 234 -13.03 6.32 5.25
C LEU A 234 -13.97 5.88 4.12
N VAL A 235 -14.23 4.58 4.04
CA VAL A 235 -15.19 3.99 3.10
C VAL A 235 -16.60 4.46 3.44
N GLU A 236 -17.00 4.40 4.72
CA GLU A 236 -18.29 4.87 5.21
C GLU A 236 -18.49 6.36 4.88
N ALA A 237 -17.50 7.21 5.14
CA ALA A 237 -17.58 8.64 4.81
C ALA A 237 -17.80 8.90 3.31
N ASN A 238 -17.22 8.07 2.42
CA ASN A 238 -17.47 8.17 0.98
C ASN A 238 -18.91 7.78 0.64
N LEU A 239 -19.40 6.66 1.18
CA LEU A 239 -20.77 6.21 0.94
C LEU A 239 -21.80 7.20 1.50
N ASP A 240 -21.53 7.81 2.65
CA ASP A 240 -22.37 8.86 3.24
C ASP A 240 -22.44 10.10 2.34
N MET A 241 -21.31 10.53 1.78
CA MET A 241 -21.26 11.63 0.82
C MET A 241 -22.08 11.31 -0.44
N LEU A 242 -21.92 10.11 -1.01
CA LEU A 242 -22.67 9.67 -2.19
C LEU A 242 -24.18 9.60 -1.93
N ARG A 243 -24.59 9.08 -0.77
CA ARG A 243 -25.99 9.03 -0.34
C ARG A 243 -26.60 10.43 -0.20
N ARG A 244 -25.86 11.39 0.36
CA ARG A 244 -26.34 12.76 0.56
C ARG A 244 -26.45 13.55 -0.75
N THR A 245 -25.48 13.41 -1.65
CA THR A 245 -25.40 14.24 -2.85
C THR A 245 -26.37 13.83 -3.97
N SER A 246 -27.10 12.72 -3.82
CA SER A 246 -28.15 12.22 -4.74
C SER A 246 -27.71 12.29 -6.20
N ALA A 247 -26.87 11.32 -6.58
CA ALA A 247 -26.15 11.20 -7.85
C ALA A 247 -26.94 11.70 -9.09
N LYS A 248 -26.62 12.91 -9.54
CA LYS A 248 -26.56 13.15 -10.99
C LYS A 248 -25.36 12.34 -11.50
N GLU A 249 -25.60 11.51 -12.50
CA GLU A 249 -24.60 10.64 -13.11
C GLU A 249 -23.29 11.42 -13.40
N GLY A 250 -22.16 10.96 -12.83
CA GLY A 250 -20.83 11.54 -13.05
C GLY A 250 -20.39 12.68 -12.12
N SER A 251 -21.15 12.98 -11.05
CA SER A 251 -20.81 14.02 -10.06
C SER A 251 -19.67 13.61 -9.11
N ALA A 252 -19.60 12.33 -8.76
CA ALA A 252 -18.50 11.73 -8.01
C ALA A 252 -17.65 10.85 -8.92
N ARG A 253 -16.33 11.11 -8.93
CA ARG A 253 -15.37 10.39 -9.77
C ARG A 253 -14.15 10.02 -8.96
N ARG A 254 -13.74 8.77 -9.04
CA ARG A 254 -12.52 8.28 -8.40
C ARG A 254 -11.59 7.65 -9.41
N LEU A 255 -10.34 8.07 -9.34
CA LEU A 255 -9.26 7.54 -10.17
C LEU A 255 -8.25 6.80 -9.29
N ILE A 256 -8.06 5.51 -9.54
CA ILE A 256 -7.06 4.70 -8.87
C ILE A 256 -5.75 4.80 -9.66
N ILE A 257 -4.69 5.26 -9.01
CA ILE A 257 -3.37 5.42 -9.61
C ILE A 257 -2.54 4.15 -9.37
N LEU A 258 -2.00 3.58 -10.44
CA LEU A 258 -1.05 2.47 -10.37
C LEU A 258 0.39 2.99 -10.22
N ALA A 259 1.22 2.27 -9.47
CA ALA A 259 2.62 2.62 -9.30
C ALA A 259 3.47 2.23 -10.53
N ALA A 260 2.99 1.28 -11.32
CA ALA A 260 3.58 0.79 -12.56
C ALA A 260 2.50 0.64 -13.65
N PRO A 261 2.88 0.47 -14.93
CA PRO A 261 1.92 0.13 -15.98
C PRO A 261 1.09 -1.08 -15.56
N GLU A 262 -0.18 -1.14 -15.98
CA GLU A 262 -1.16 -2.16 -15.56
C GLU A 262 -0.58 -3.58 -15.52
N ARG A 263 0.04 -4.02 -16.62
CA ARG A 263 0.64 -5.35 -16.73
C ARG A 263 1.73 -5.60 -15.69
N THR A 264 2.59 -4.60 -15.46
CA THR A 264 3.64 -4.68 -14.44
C THR A 264 3.02 -4.74 -13.04
N GLU A 265 1.98 -3.94 -12.77
CA GLU A 265 1.27 -3.99 -11.49
C GLU A 265 0.64 -5.37 -11.25
N LEU A 266 -0.06 -5.95 -12.23
CA LEU A 266 -0.63 -7.29 -12.13
C LEU A 266 0.45 -8.35 -11.86
N ARG A 267 1.59 -8.28 -12.56
CA ARG A 267 2.74 -9.18 -12.33
C ARG A 267 3.29 -9.04 -10.91
N LEU A 268 3.45 -7.81 -10.40
CA LEU A 268 3.93 -7.58 -9.03
C LEU A 268 3.00 -8.21 -7.98
N GLN A 269 1.68 -8.13 -8.18
CA GLN A 269 0.70 -8.76 -7.27
C GLN A 269 0.84 -10.29 -7.27
N VAL A 270 1.01 -10.91 -8.44
CA VAL A 270 1.22 -12.35 -8.57
C VAL A 270 2.58 -12.77 -7.99
N SER A 271 3.66 -12.05 -8.30
CA SER A 271 4.99 -12.36 -7.79
C SER A 271 5.08 -12.24 -6.26
N ALA A 272 4.31 -11.36 -5.63
CA ALA A 272 4.21 -11.32 -4.18
C ALA A 272 3.58 -12.61 -3.62
N LEU A 273 2.51 -13.12 -4.24
CA LEU A 273 1.89 -14.39 -3.87
C LEU A 273 2.85 -15.58 -4.10
N GLU A 274 3.60 -15.58 -5.21
CA GLU A 274 4.62 -16.58 -5.51
C GLU A 274 5.72 -16.61 -4.46
N HIS A 275 6.23 -15.44 -4.07
CA HIS A 275 7.24 -15.32 -3.04
C HIS A 275 6.75 -15.91 -1.72
N PHE A 276 5.58 -15.50 -1.22
CA PHE A 276 5.05 -16.01 0.03
C PHE A 276 4.77 -17.51 -0.01
N ARG A 277 4.32 -18.05 -1.15
CA ARG A 277 4.15 -19.50 -1.32
C ARG A 277 5.47 -20.25 -1.28
N ARG A 278 6.54 -19.71 -1.88
CA ARG A 278 7.88 -20.35 -1.87
C ARG A 278 8.47 -20.46 -0.47
N ILE A 279 8.10 -19.56 0.44
CA ILE A 279 8.54 -19.57 1.84
C ILE A 279 7.49 -20.14 2.81
N ASP A 280 6.45 -20.80 2.29
CA ASP A 280 5.32 -21.36 3.05
C ASP A 280 4.58 -20.37 3.99
N ASP A 281 4.62 -19.07 3.67
CA ASP A 281 3.95 -18.00 4.42
C ASP A 281 2.47 -17.88 4.03
N ASN A 282 1.70 -18.87 4.45
CA ASN A 282 0.24 -18.90 4.29
C ASN A 282 -0.48 -17.66 4.89
N PRO A 283 -0.10 -17.15 6.07
CA PRO A 283 -0.68 -15.92 6.61
C PRO A 283 -0.58 -14.72 5.64
N SER A 284 0.59 -14.46 5.05
CA SER A 284 0.77 -13.34 4.11
C SER A 284 -0.02 -13.53 2.81
N ILE A 285 -0.10 -14.77 2.28
CA ILE A 285 -0.97 -15.10 1.14
C ILE A 285 -2.43 -14.74 1.45
N GLN A 286 -2.92 -15.14 2.64
CA GLN A 286 -4.29 -14.82 3.04
C GLN A 286 -4.50 -13.32 3.21
N GLN A 287 -3.53 -12.61 3.78
CA GLN A 287 -3.59 -11.15 3.92
C GLN A 287 -3.72 -10.45 2.56
N LEU A 288 -2.94 -10.85 1.55
CA LEU A 288 -3.05 -10.32 0.18
C LEU A 288 -4.43 -10.63 -0.43
N ARG A 289 -4.89 -11.88 -0.35
CA ARG A 289 -6.23 -12.26 -0.86
C ARG A 289 -7.35 -11.48 -0.17
N HIS A 290 -7.24 -11.25 1.14
CA HIS A 290 -8.19 -10.42 1.88
C HIS A 290 -8.14 -8.96 1.43
N ALA A 291 -6.94 -8.44 1.13
CA ALA A 291 -6.74 -7.09 0.60
C ALA A 291 -7.40 -6.92 -0.78
N HIS A 292 -7.23 -7.89 -1.69
CA HIS A 292 -7.88 -7.90 -3.00
C HIS A 292 -9.41 -7.99 -2.90
N ARG A 293 -9.94 -8.89 -2.04
CA ARG A 293 -11.39 -8.97 -1.81
C ARG A 293 -11.98 -7.66 -1.26
N ARG A 294 -11.27 -6.99 -0.34
CA ARG A 294 -11.71 -5.69 0.19
C ARG A 294 -11.70 -4.62 -0.89
N LEU A 295 -10.66 -4.56 -1.71
CA LEU A 295 -10.59 -3.63 -2.84
C LEU A 295 -11.82 -3.80 -3.73
N ARG A 296 -12.05 -5.02 -4.21
CA ARG A 296 -13.18 -5.34 -5.10
C ARG A 296 -14.52 -4.96 -4.49
N SER A 297 -14.77 -5.39 -3.25
CA SER A 297 -16.02 -5.12 -2.55
C SER A 297 -16.25 -3.61 -2.33
N ARG A 298 -15.21 -2.86 -1.99
CA ARG A 298 -15.33 -1.43 -1.71
C ARG A 298 -15.50 -0.60 -2.98
N ILE A 299 -14.81 -0.96 -4.06
CA ILE A 299 -15.01 -0.33 -5.37
C ILE A 299 -16.42 -0.59 -5.88
N SER A 300 -16.91 -1.84 -5.81
CA SER A 300 -18.30 -2.16 -6.16
C SER A 300 -19.29 -1.34 -5.34
N ALA A 301 -19.10 -1.23 -4.02
CA ALA A 301 -19.99 -0.44 -3.17
C ALA A 301 -20.02 1.05 -3.53
N LEU A 302 -18.90 1.62 -3.99
CA LEU A 302 -18.86 3.00 -4.49
C LEU A 302 -19.61 3.14 -5.82
N GLU A 303 -19.42 2.21 -6.74
CA GLU A 303 -20.08 2.18 -8.04
C GLU A 303 -21.60 2.02 -7.89
N ASP A 304 -22.03 1.10 -7.02
CA ASP A 304 -23.45 0.88 -6.68
C ASP A 304 -24.09 2.13 -6.05
N ALA A 305 -23.29 2.94 -5.35
CA ALA A 305 -23.70 4.22 -4.77
C ALA A 305 -23.60 5.42 -5.75
N GLY A 306 -23.25 5.18 -7.02
CA GLY A 306 -23.24 6.19 -8.08
C GLY A 306 -21.91 6.91 -8.32
N CYS A 307 -20.81 6.44 -7.73
CA CYS A 307 -19.47 6.95 -8.01
C CYS A 307 -18.88 6.26 -9.26
N THR A 308 -18.45 7.01 -10.26
CA THR A 308 -17.71 6.40 -11.37
C THR A 308 -16.27 6.15 -10.95
N THR A 309 -15.78 4.92 -11.12
CA THR A 309 -14.40 4.58 -10.78
C THR A 309 -13.58 4.13 -12.00
N LYS A 310 -12.34 4.60 -12.06
CA LYS A 310 -11.39 4.29 -13.13
C LYS A 310 -10.01 4.00 -12.57
N VAL A 311 -9.16 3.36 -13.37
CA VAL A 311 -7.76 3.05 -13.06
C VAL A 311 -6.86 3.66 -14.14
N THR A 312 -5.72 4.21 -13.72
CA THR A 312 -4.71 4.74 -14.66
C THR A 312 -3.30 4.59 -14.14
N TYR A 313 -2.35 4.61 -15.07
CA TYR A 313 -0.93 4.80 -14.81
C TYR A 313 -0.49 6.14 -15.43
N PRO A 314 -0.16 7.16 -14.62
CA PRO A 314 0.18 8.49 -15.12
C PRO A 314 1.41 8.42 -16.04
N PRO A 315 1.30 8.89 -17.30
CA PRO A 315 2.40 8.83 -18.26
C PRO A 315 3.58 9.70 -17.80
N PRO A 316 4.82 9.38 -18.21
CA PRO A 316 6.02 10.13 -17.78
C PRO A 316 5.94 11.64 -18.05
N SER A 317 5.26 12.06 -19.12
CA SER A 317 5.04 13.47 -19.46
C SER A 317 4.21 14.25 -18.44
N HIS A 318 3.40 13.55 -17.63
CA HIS A 318 2.62 14.14 -16.55
C HIS A 318 3.37 14.09 -15.21
N ARG A 319 4.62 13.64 -15.19
CA ARG A 319 5.47 13.56 -13.98
C ARG A 319 6.40 14.76 -13.80
N HIS A 320 6.58 15.63 -14.79
CA HIS A 320 7.56 16.73 -14.73
C HIS A 320 6.99 18.08 -15.17
N GLY A 321 6.98 19.01 -14.20
CA GLY A 321 7.53 20.37 -14.32
C GLY A 321 6.84 21.34 -15.29
N GLY A 322 5.75 21.94 -14.86
CA GLY A 322 5.20 23.16 -15.47
C GLY A 322 3.78 23.45 -15.01
N PHE A 323 2.91 22.42 -15.07
CA PHE A 323 1.52 22.50 -14.64
C PHE A 323 1.34 22.16 -13.15
N LEU A 324 2.14 21.20 -12.65
CA LEU A 324 2.09 20.69 -11.28
C LEU A 324 3.09 21.34 -10.32
N ALA A 325 3.97 22.24 -10.77
CA ALA A 325 4.98 22.85 -9.89
C ALA A 325 4.32 23.61 -8.72
N GLU A 326 3.15 24.21 -8.95
CA GLU A 326 2.33 24.88 -7.93
C GLU A 326 1.63 23.90 -6.97
N LEU A 327 1.61 22.61 -7.32
CA LEU A 327 0.99 21.51 -6.60
C LEU A 327 2.02 20.48 -6.11
N GLU A 328 3.32 20.73 -6.24
CA GLU A 328 4.38 19.79 -5.90
C GLU A 328 4.28 19.34 -4.45
N GLY A 329 4.09 18.03 -4.24
CA GLY A 329 3.94 17.33 -2.96
C GLY A 329 4.97 17.66 -1.87
N PHE A 330 4.65 17.32 -0.62
CA PHE A 330 5.67 17.10 0.42
C PHE A 330 6.73 16.08 -0.04
N VAL A 331 6.31 15.12 -0.89
CA VAL A 331 7.15 14.07 -1.47
C VAL A 331 7.02 14.15 -2.99
N GLU A 332 8.16 14.31 -3.68
CA GLU A 332 8.22 14.48 -5.13
C GLU A 332 7.58 13.29 -5.88
N GLY A 333 6.58 13.58 -6.73
CA GLY A 333 5.90 12.56 -7.53
C GLY A 333 5.01 11.59 -6.75
N ASP A 334 4.57 11.97 -5.55
CA ASP A 334 3.73 11.17 -4.64
C ASP A 334 2.48 11.94 -4.17
N THR A 335 1.83 12.65 -5.07
CA THR A 335 0.67 13.49 -4.73
C THR A 335 -0.64 12.88 -5.21
N GLU A 336 -1.57 12.67 -4.27
CA GLU A 336 -2.98 12.38 -4.52
C GLU A 336 -3.80 13.66 -4.41
N LEU A 337 -4.85 13.77 -5.21
CA LEU A 337 -5.70 14.95 -5.33
C LEU A 337 -7.12 14.63 -4.84
N ALA A 338 -7.76 15.59 -4.18
CA ALA A 338 -9.21 15.59 -3.97
C ALA A 338 -9.79 16.99 -4.19
N ILE A 339 -10.78 17.09 -5.07
CA ILE A 339 -11.51 18.31 -5.41
C ILE A 339 -12.90 18.20 -4.78
N TYR A 340 -13.20 19.11 -3.86
CA TYR A 340 -14.46 19.23 -3.16
C TYR A 340 -15.20 20.47 -3.68
N ASP A 341 -16.15 20.25 -4.59
CA ASP A 341 -16.91 21.28 -5.27
C ASP A 341 -16.02 22.34 -5.94
N SER A 342 -16.36 23.61 -5.78
CA SER A 342 -15.59 24.79 -6.17
C SER A 342 -15.02 25.52 -4.94
N LYS A 343 -14.89 24.83 -3.79
CA LYS A 343 -14.57 25.47 -2.50
C LYS A 343 -13.25 25.00 -1.89
N ARG A 344 -12.79 23.80 -2.25
CA ARG A 344 -11.58 23.19 -1.67
C ARG A 344 -10.90 22.18 -2.62
N VAL A 345 -9.58 22.20 -2.60
CA VAL A 345 -8.69 21.24 -3.26
C VAL A 345 -7.67 20.76 -2.24
N ASP A 346 -7.59 19.45 -2.03
CA ASP A 346 -6.59 18.83 -1.17
C ASP A 346 -5.54 18.08 -1.98
N LEU A 347 -4.29 18.21 -1.53
CA LEU A 347 -3.16 17.42 -2.00
C LEU A 347 -2.65 16.57 -0.84
N PHE A 348 -2.76 15.25 -0.97
CA PHE A 348 -2.23 14.28 0.00
C PHE A 348 -0.91 13.73 -0.50
N ASP A 349 0.06 13.53 0.39
CA ASP A 349 1.33 12.91 0.06
C ASP A 349 1.53 11.59 0.78
N GLY A 350 2.40 10.72 0.24
CA GLY A 350 2.75 9.43 0.82
C GLY A 350 1.94 8.23 0.30
N GLY A 351 0.97 8.47 -0.58
CA GLY A 351 0.10 7.42 -1.12
C GLY A 351 0.87 6.32 -1.85
N ARG A 352 1.84 6.71 -2.69
CA ARG A 352 2.71 5.81 -3.46
C ARG A 352 3.55 4.92 -2.57
N VAL A 353 4.09 5.45 -1.46
CA VAL A 353 4.87 4.68 -0.47
C VAL A 353 4.00 3.92 0.53
N GLY A 354 2.67 3.99 0.38
CA GLY A 354 1.72 3.16 1.12
C GLY A 354 1.27 3.74 2.47
N ARG A 355 1.48 5.03 2.70
CA ARG A 355 1.03 5.71 3.92
C ARG A 355 0.90 7.21 3.69
N VAL A 356 -0.30 7.76 3.89
CA VAL A 356 -0.51 9.21 3.86
C VAL A 356 0.31 9.88 4.96
N THR A 357 1.16 10.84 4.61
CA THR A 357 2.03 11.57 5.55
C THR A 357 1.46 12.93 5.93
N GLY A 358 0.66 13.53 5.05
CA GLY A 358 0.06 14.83 5.30
C GLY A 358 -0.91 15.26 4.20
N VAL A 359 -1.46 16.46 4.38
CA VAL A 359 -2.33 17.12 3.40
C VAL A 359 -2.04 18.61 3.33
N ARG A 360 -2.10 19.18 2.13
CA ARG A 360 -2.23 20.63 1.91
C ARG A 360 -3.60 20.92 1.34
N ALA A 361 -4.40 21.65 2.12
CA ALA A 361 -5.73 22.08 1.72
C ALA A 361 -5.69 23.51 1.21
N TYR A 362 -6.03 23.67 -0.07
CA TYR A 362 -6.28 24.95 -0.73
C TYR A 362 -7.77 25.20 -0.69
N THR A 363 -8.19 26.30 -0.07
CA THR A 363 -9.60 26.68 0.05
C THR A 363 -9.86 27.91 -0.81
N HIS A 364 -11.12 28.25 -1.04
CA HIS A 364 -11.49 29.47 -1.77
C HIS A 364 -10.89 30.78 -1.20
N ALA A 365 -10.40 30.78 0.05
CA ALA A 365 -9.69 31.91 0.65
C ALA A 365 -8.22 32.03 0.18
N TYR A 366 -7.67 31.02 -0.49
CA TYR A 366 -6.32 31.05 -1.05
C TYR A 366 -6.26 31.98 -2.25
N ALA A 367 -5.25 32.86 -2.29
CA ALA A 367 -5.16 33.94 -3.28
C ALA A 367 -5.13 33.45 -4.74
N LEU A 368 -4.63 32.24 -4.99
CA LEU A 368 -4.57 31.62 -6.32
C LEU A 368 -5.53 30.43 -6.45
N PHE A 369 -6.59 30.37 -5.63
CA PHE A 369 -7.46 29.20 -5.57
C PHE A 369 -8.08 28.83 -6.93
N ASP A 370 -8.59 29.80 -7.68
CA ASP A 370 -9.20 29.53 -8.99
C ASP A 370 -8.21 28.88 -9.96
N ARG A 371 -6.96 29.35 -9.93
CA ARG A 371 -5.87 28.77 -10.72
C ARG A 371 -5.55 27.35 -10.26
N ILE A 372 -5.45 27.12 -8.94
CA ILE A 372 -5.23 25.78 -8.38
C ILE A 372 -6.36 24.83 -8.76
N LEU A 373 -7.61 25.29 -8.71
CA LEU A 373 -8.79 24.50 -9.07
C LEU A 373 -8.81 24.17 -10.57
N GLU A 374 -8.49 25.13 -11.43
CA GLU A 374 -8.36 24.93 -12.88
C GLU A 374 -7.27 23.90 -13.20
N VAL A 375 -6.10 24.06 -12.58
CA VAL A 375 -4.97 23.15 -12.76
C VAL A 375 -5.33 21.74 -12.30
N ALA A 376 -5.84 21.59 -11.08
CA ALA A 376 -6.27 20.32 -10.53
C ALA A 376 -7.35 19.64 -11.39
N SER A 377 -8.33 20.41 -11.86
CA SER A 377 -9.44 19.89 -12.68
C SER A 377 -8.97 19.40 -14.05
N THR A 378 -8.05 20.14 -14.69
CA THR A 378 -7.46 19.75 -15.97
C THR A 378 -6.63 18.49 -15.82
N TYR A 379 -5.74 18.45 -14.82
CA TYR A 379 -4.91 17.27 -14.53
C TYR A 379 -5.77 16.02 -14.30
N PHE A 380 -6.82 16.15 -13.48
CA PHE A 380 -7.76 15.05 -13.26
C PHE A 380 -8.44 14.62 -14.57
N THR A 381 -8.86 15.57 -15.39
CA THR A 381 -9.56 15.30 -16.65
C THR A 381 -8.67 14.59 -17.66
N ASP A 382 -7.41 15.01 -17.80
CA ASP A 382 -6.44 14.39 -18.71
C ASP A 382 -6.19 12.92 -18.34
N LEU A 383 -5.98 12.66 -17.05
CA LEU A 383 -5.87 11.29 -16.56
C LEU A 383 -7.17 10.51 -16.76
N TRP A 384 -8.32 11.13 -16.51
CA TRP A 384 -9.63 10.48 -16.62
C TRP A 384 -9.96 10.01 -18.04
N GLN A 385 -9.56 10.76 -19.07
CA GLN A 385 -9.81 10.45 -20.47
C GLN A 385 -9.05 9.19 -20.93
N SER A 386 -7.80 9.03 -20.48
CA SER A 386 -6.96 7.88 -20.81
C SER A 386 -7.17 6.67 -19.88
N ALA A 387 -7.88 6.86 -18.77
CA ALA A 387 -8.11 5.84 -17.77
C ALA A 387 -9.16 4.80 -18.19
N MET A 388 -8.93 3.56 -17.78
CA MET A 388 -9.83 2.43 -17.99
C MET A 388 -10.84 2.28 -16.83
N PRO A 389 -11.99 1.63 -17.04
CA PRO A 389 -12.89 1.27 -15.93
C PRO A 389 -12.17 0.46 -14.85
N ALA A 390 -12.42 0.75 -13.57
CA ALA A 390 -11.79 -0.03 -12.50
C ALA A 390 -12.27 -1.48 -12.47
N SER A 391 -13.52 -1.72 -12.88
CA SER A 391 -14.10 -3.06 -13.02
C SER A 391 -13.28 -3.95 -13.97
N ASP A 392 -12.82 -3.41 -15.11
CA ASP A 392 -11.99 -4.14 -16.07
C ASP A 392 -10.63 -4.53 -15.47
N PHE A 393 -9.98 -3.60 -14.77
CA PHE A 393 -8.74 -3.88 -14.04
C PHE A 393 -8.95 -4.94 -12.94
N LEU A 394 -10.02 -4.84 -12.16
CA LEU A 394 -10.33 -5.81 -11.10
C LEU A 394 -10.65 -7.20 -11.65
N LEU A 395 -11.30 -7.29 -12.81
CA LEU A 395 -11.51 -8.57 -13.50
C LEU A 395 -10.19 -9.21 -13.92
N ARG A 396 -9.26 -8.41 -14.48
CA ARG A 396 -7.92 -8.89 -14.86
C ARG A 396 -7.07 -9.29 -13.65
N LEU A 397 -7.18 -8.55 -12.54
CA LEU A 397 -6.52 -8.90 -11.29
C LEU A 397 -7.06 -10.22 -10.71
N ASP A 398 -8.38 -10.42 -10.71
CA ASP A 398 -9.00 -11.68 -10.29
C ASP A 398 -8.60 -12.85 -11.20
N GLU A 399 -8.46 -12.61 -12.51
CA GLU A 399 -7.93 -13.59 -13.46
C GLU A 399 -6.48 -13.96 -13.14
N ALA A 400 -5.62 -12.98 -12.87
CA ALA A 400 -4.22 -13.20 -12.51
C ALA A 400 -4.07 -13.98 -11.20
N ILE A 401 -4.87 -13.66 -10.18
CA ILE A 401 -4.87 -14.38 -8.89
C ILE A 401 -5.41 -15.80 -9.06
N ARG A 402 -6.49 -15.98 -9.84
CA ARG A 402 -7.04 -17.31 -10.13
C ARG A 402 -6.05 -18.18 -10.90
N TYR A 403 -5.34 -17.59 -11.86
CA TYR A 403 -4.25 -18.25 -12.57
C TYR A 403 -3.19 -18.74 -11.58
N PHE A 404 -2.69 -17.85 -10.70
CA PHE A 404 -1.76 -18.24 -9.64
C PHE A 404 -2.30 -19.37 -8.75
N ASP A 405 -3.55 -19.26 -8.33
CA ASP A 405 -4.19 -20.22 -7.43
C ASP A 405 -4.31 -21.61 -8.04
N GLN A 406 -4.35 -21.74 -9.36
CA GLN A 406 -4.58 -23.00 -10.06
C GLN A 406 -3.35 -23.51 -10.82
N ARG A 407 -2.34 -22.66 -11.03
CA ARG A 407 -1.09 -23.03 -11.71
C ARG A 407 -0.41 -24.22 -11.04
N ILE A 408 0.25 -25.04 -11.85
CA ILE A 408 1.05 -26.18 -11.38
C ILE A 408 2.48 -25.68 -11.23
N ASP A 409 3.05 -25.78 -10.03
CA ASP A 409 4.35 -25.23 -9.71
C ASP A 409 5.33 -26.32 -9.24
N MET A 410 6.60 -26.10 -9.53
CA MET A 410 7.66 -26.99 -9.05
C MET A 410 8.07 -26.62 -7.61
N LYS A 411 8.62 -27.59 -6.88
CA LYS A 411 9.22 -27.36 -5.56
C LYS A 411 10.41 -26.40 -5.66
N GLN A 412 10.75 -25.75 -4.55
CA GLN A 412 11.88 -24.81 -4.47
C GLN A 412 13.24 -25.43 -4.90
N ALA A 413 13.49 -26.70 -4.60
CA ALA A 413 14.70 -27.43 -5.03
C ALA A 413 14.57 -28.13 -6.40
N ALA A 414 13.42 -28.03 -7.05
CA ALA A 414 13.12 -28.82 -8.25
C ALA A 414 14.00 -28.45 -9.43
N LEU A 415 14.48 -27.21 -9.53
CA LEU A 415 15.39 -26.82 -10.62
C LEU A 415 16.70 -27.61 -10.59
N GLY A 416 17.31 -27.77 -9.40
CA GLY A 416 18.50 -28.60 -9.25
C GLY A 416 18.24 -30.06 -9.63
N LEU A 417 17.12 -30.61 -9.15
CA LEU A 417 16.69 -31.98 -9.49
C LEU A 417 16.27 -32.13 -10.96
N TYR A 418 15.85 -31.05 -11.62
CA TYR A 418 15.52 -31.08 -13.04
C TYR A 418 16.81 -31.12 -13.87
N VAL A 419 17.81 -30.31 -13.52
CA VAL A 419 19.11 -30.31 -14.20
C VAL A 419 19.81 -31.65 -14.02
N ASP A 420 19.90 -32.13 -12.77
CA ASP A 420 20.52 -33.39 -12.42
C ASP A 420 19.55 -34.25 -11.58
N PRO A 421 18.71 -35.07 -12.23
CA PRO A 421 17.79 -35.94 -11.53
C PRO A 421 18.55 -36.93 -10.63
N PRO A 422 18.08 -37.14 -9.38
CA PRO A 422 18.79 -37.97 -8.41
C PRO A 422 18.74 -39.46 -8.77
N ASP A 423 17.74 -39.88 -9.55
CA ASP A 423 17.52 -41.27 -9.94
C ASP A 423 17.76 -41.51 -11.45
N GLN A 424 18.25 -42.70 -11.77
CA GLN A 424 18.56 -43.12 -13.14
C GLN A 424 17.31 -43.18 -14.03
N ASP A 425 16.17 -43.57 -13.48
CA ASP A 425 14.91 -43.72 -14.23
C ASP A 425 14.42 -42.36 -14.79
N ALA A 426 14.53 -41.28 -14.01
CA ALA A 426 14.20 -39.93 -14.46
C ALA A 426 15.16 -39.41 -15.54
N ARG A 427 16.46 -39.73 -15.44
CA ARG A 427 17.45 -39.40 -16.49
C ARG A 427 17.14 -40.15 -17.79
N GLU A 428 16.83 -41.44 -17.70
CA GLU A 428 16.46 -42.27 -18.84
C GLU A 428 15.18 -41.78 -19.52
N LEU A 429 14.14 -41.47 -18.75
CA LEU A 429 12.89 -40.93 -19.30
C LEU A 429 13.12 -39.65 -20.10
N LYS A 430 13.90 -38.69 -19.55
CA LYS A 430 14.26 -37.45 -20.25
C LYS A 430 15.03 -37.71 -21.53
N SER A 431 15.97 -38.65 -21.50
CA SER A 431 16.76 -39.04 -22.67
C SER A 431 15.89 -39.66 -23.76
N GLN A 432 15.03 -40.61 -23.40
CA GLN A 432 14.12 -41.28 -24.32
C GLN A 432 13.10 -40.30 -24.93
N GLU A 433 12.61 -39.35 -24.15
CA GLU A 433 11.66 -38.34 -24.64
C GLU A 433 12.31 -37.36 -25.63
N LEU A 434 13.56 -36.94 -25.40
CA LEU A 434 14.33 -36.16 -26.37
C LEU A 434 14.60 -36.97 -27.64
N GLN A 435 14.98 -38.24 -27.53
CA GLN A 435 15.19 -39.12 -28.68
C GLN A 435 13.92 -39.29 -29.51
N ALA A 436 12.77 -39.47 -28.87
CA ALA A 436 11.48 -39.53 -29.53
C ALA A 436 11.17 -38.22 -30.29
N ALA A 437 11.41 -37.06 -29.67
CA ALA A 437 11.22 -35.77 -30.31
C ALA A 437 12.11 -35.60 -31.56
N LEU A 438 13.40 -35.96 -31.46
CA LEU A 438 14.33 -35.93 -32.60
C LEU A 438 13.89 -36.87 -33.74
N GLN A 439 13.39 -38.05 -33.39
CA GLN A 439 12.87 -38.99 -34.39
C GLN A 439 11.64 -38.42 -35.11
N LEU A 440 10.71 -37.80 -34.38
CA LEU A 440 9.52 -37.18 -34.98
C LEU A 440 9.88 -36.01 -35.92
N ILE A 441 10.95 -35.26 -35.65
CA ILE A 441 11.47 -34.24 -36.58
C ILE A 441 11.95 -34.87 -37.89
N ARG A 442 12.64 -36.02 -37.81
CA ARG A 442 13.11 -36.77 -38.98
C ARG A 442 11.94 -37.34 -39.78
N ASP A 443 10.98 -37.96 -39.10
CA ASP A 443 9.79 -38.54 -39.71
C ASP A 443 8.95 -37.47 -40.42
N SER A 444 8.96 -36.25 -39.88
CA SER A 444 8.31 -35.08 -40.50
C SER A 444 9.08 -34.49 -41.69
N GLU A 445 10.24 -35.05 -42.05
CA GLU A 445 11.16 -34.60 -43.10
C GLU A 445 11.68 -33.16 -42.92
N MET A 446 11.76 -32.68 -41.68
CA MET A 446 12.14 -31.29 -41.35
C MET A 446 13.53 -31.13 -40.74
N TRP A 447 14.31 -32.20 -40.68
CA TRP A 447 15.67 -32.19 -40.11
C TRP A 447 16.56 -31.13 -40.78
N GLY A 448 17.12 -30.22 -39.98
CA GLY A 448 18.03 -29.17 -40.43
C GLY A 448 17.37 -28.03 -41.20
N LYS A 449 16.03 -27.96 -41.26
CA LYS A 449 15.30 -26.99 -42.09
C LYS A 449 14.74 -25.78 -41.32
N PHE A 450 14.62 -25.90 -39.99
CA PHE A 450 14.01 -24.85 -39.16
C PHE A 450 14.94 -23.67 -38.93
N ARG A 451 14.52 -22.46 -39.29
CA ARG A 451 15.24 -21.19 -39.10
C ARG A 451 14.68 -20.34 -37.96
N SER A 452 13.52 -20.67 -37.43
CA SER A 452 12.93 -20.04 -36.26
C SER A 452 12.31 -21.09 -35.34
N TYR A 453 12.66 -21.01 -34.06
CA TYR A 453 12.28 -22.01 -33.08
C TYR A 453 11.86 -21.36 -31.76
N LEU A 454 10.68 -21.72 -31.25
CA LEU A 454 10.15 -21.35 -29.94
C LEU A 454 10.06 -22.57 -29.01
N ASP A 455 10.63 -22.48 -27.81
CA ASP A 455 10.49 -23.47 -26.74
C ASP A 455 9.65 -22.92 -25.58
N ILE A 456 8.50 -23.54 -25.33
CA ILE A 456 7.52 -23.11 -24.32
C ILE A 456 7.71 -23.92 -23.05
N GLY A 457 7.91 -23.22 -21.93
CA GLY A 457 8.26 -23.86 -20.65
C GLY A 457 9.71 -24.32 -20.65
N THR A 458 10.61 -23.44 -21.09
CA THR A 458 12.00 -23.80 -21.38
C THR A 458 12.73 -24.30 -20.13
N CYS A 459 12.28 -23.89 -18.94
CA CYS A 459 12.79 -24.32 -17.64
C CYS A 459 14.31 -24.16 -17.54
N THR A 460 15.09 -25.19 -17.86
CA THR A 460 16.56 -25.14 -17.83
C THR A 460 17.21 -24.85 -19.20
N GLY A 461 16.44 -24.64 -20.26
CA GLY A 461 16.98 -24.48 -21.62
C GLY A 461 17.38 -25.79 -22.28
N ARG A 462 16.92 -26.94 -21.75
CA ARG A 462 17.31 -28.29 -22.21
C ARG A 462 17.08 -28.48 -23.70
N TYR A 463 15.89 -28.12 -24.19
CA TYR A 463 15.49 -28.30 -25.57
C TYR A 463 16.20 -27.34 -26.54
N PRO A 464 16.28 -26.02 -26.27
CA PRO A 464 17.09 -25.07 -27.03
C PRO A 464 18.52 -25.56 -27.26
N LEU A 465 19.19 -26.03 -26.20
CA LEU A 465 20.56 -26.53 -26.28
C LEU A 465 20.65 -27.86 -27.02
N ALA A 466 19.77 -28.82 -26.72
CA ALA A 466 19.80 -30.14 -27.32
C ALA A 466 19.53 -30.10 -28.83
N LEU A 467 18.49 -29.37 -29.27
CA LEU A 467 18.17 -29.29 -30.69
C LEU A 467 19.26 -28.57 -31.48
N LYS A 468 19.84 -27.51 -30.91
CA LYS A 468 20.98 -26.82 -31.54
C LYS A 468 22.20 -27.73 -31.72
N ARG A 469 22.51 -28.59 -30.75
CA ARG A 469 23.64 -29.55 -30.83
C ARG A 469 23.36 -30.72 -31.77
N SER A 470 22.10 -31.09 -31.92
CA SER A 470 21.70 -32.28 -32.70
C SER A 470 21.72 -32.07 -34.22
N GLU A 471 21.95 -30.84 -34.70
CA GLU A 471 21.80 -30.47 -36.12
C GLU A 471 20.37 -30.61 -36.67
N ALA A 472 19.37 -30.79 -35.79
CA ALA A 472 17.96 -30.81 -36.17
C ALA A 472 17.44 -29.43 -36.66
N LEU A 473 18.17 -28.36 -36.38
CA LEU A 473 17.86 -26.99 -36.77
C LEU A 473 18.81 -26.52 -37.87
N ASP A 474 18.37 -25.56 -38.69
CA ASP A 474 19.27 -24.84 -39.59
C ASP A 474 20.37 -24.13 -38.77
N PRO A 475 21.63 -24.09 -39.24
CA PRO A 475 22.71 -23.41 -38.51
C PRO A 475 22.44 -21.94 -38.17
N SER A 476 21.61 -21.26 -38.96
CA SER A 476 21.19 -19.86 -38.76
C SER A 476 19.95 -19.71 -37.87
N CYS A 477 19.41 -20.81 -37.33
CA CYS A 477 18.16 -20.79 -36.58
C CYS A 477 18.20 -19.82 -35.39
N ARG A 478 17.21 -18.93 -35.36
CA ARG A 478 16.91 -18.07 -34.21
C ARG A 478 16.08 -18.87 -33.22
N ILE A 479 16.54 -18.97 -31.99
CA ILE A 479 15.94 -19.80 -30.95
C ILE A 479 15.46 -18.90 -29.82
N THR A 480 14.21 -19.05 -29.43
CA THR A 480 13.60 -18.33 -28.31
C THR A 480 13.04 -19.34 -27.32
N GLY A 481 13.58 -19.37 -26.11
CA GLY A 481 12.98 -20.10 -24.98
C GLY A 481 12.17 -19.13 -24.12
N ILE A 482 10.98 -19.54 -23.71
CA ILE A 482 10.12 -18.75 -22.82
C ILE A 482 9.76 -19.53 -21.56
N ASP A 483 9.65 -18.81 -20.45
CA ASP A 483 9.12 -19.32 -19.20
C ASP A 483 8.47 -18.20 -18.38
N SER A 484 7.48 -18.56 -17.57
CA SER A 484 6.84 -17.63 -16.64
C SER A 484 7.60 -17.53 -15.31
N ASP A 485 8.41 -18.53 -14.95
CA ASP A 485 9.16 -18.54 -13.70
C ASP A 485 10.55 -17.90 -13.85
N ASP A 486 10.80 -16.83 -13.11
CA ASP A 486 12.07 -16.10 -13.17
C ASP A 486 13.29 -16.96 -12.80
N ASP A 487 13.15 -17.96 -11.93
CA ASP A 487 14.26 -18.87 -11.58
C ASP A 487 14.60 -19.80 -12.77
N CYS A 488 13.57 -20.26 -13.49
CA CYS A 488 13.74 -21.00 -14.74
C CYS A 488 14.49 -20.13 -15.77
N ILE A 489 14.05 -18.89 -15.95
CA ILE A 489 14.70 -17.94 -16.87
C ILE A 489 16.18 -17.75 -16.52
N LEU A 490 16.50 -17.55 -15.24
CA LEU A 490 17.88 -17.38 -14.79
C LEU A 490 18.72 -18.63 -15.03
N VAL A 491 18.20 -19.82 -14.70
CA VAL A 491 18.91 -21.09 -14.90
C VAL A 491 19.14 -21.36 -16.39
N ALA A 492 18.13 -21.19 -17.24
CA ALA A 492 18.26 -21.38 -18.68
C ALA A 492 19.27 -20.41 -19.30
N LYS A 493 19.27 -19.13 -18.90
CA LYS A 493 20.30 -18.16 -19.31
C LYS A 493 21.68 -18.61 -18.89
N GLY A 494 21.84 -19.03 -17.63
CA GLY A 494 23.09 -19.57 -17.10
C GLY A 494 23.61 -20.77 -17.91
N GLN A 495 22.76 -21.74 -18.22
CA GLN A 495 23.14 -22.91 -19.03
C GLN A 495 23.52 -22.56 -20.47
N CYS A 496 22.88 -21.53 -21.05
CA CYS A 496 23.27 -21.05 -22.37
C CYS A 496 24.66 -20.39 -22.33
N LEU A 497 24.96 -19.61 -21.28
CA LEU A 497 26.24 -18.91 -21.15
C LEU A 497 27.43 -19.84 -20.87
N THR A 498 27.22 -20.95 -20.15
CA THR A 498 28.28 -21.94 -19.88
C THR A 498 28.61 -22.82 -21.10
N HIS A 499 27.90 -22.64 -22.20
CA HIS A 499 28.19 -23.37 -23.43
C HIS A 499 29.29 -22.66 -24.23
N GLU A 500 30.25 -23.41 -24.79
CA GLU A 500 31.37 -22.85 -25.56
C GLU A 500 31.33 -23.29 -27.04
N PRO A 501 31.27 -22.33 -28.00
CA PRO A 501 31.04 -20.90 -27.80
C PRO A 501 29.58 -20.63 -27.35
N PRO A 502 29.33 -19.55 -26.59
CA PRO A 502 27.99 -19.23 -26.14
C PRO A 502 27.09 -19.01 -27.36
N PRO A 503 25.94 -19.70 -27.45
CA PRO A 503 25.08 -19.64 -28.60
C PRO A 503 24.34 -18.29 -28.63
N MET A 504 24.95 -17.28 -29.25
CA MET A 504 24.36 -15.94 -29.46
C MET A 504 22.99 -15.96 -30.17
N SER A 505 22.61 -17.11 -30.77
CA SER A 505 21.31 -17.31 -31.41
C SER A 505 20.19 -17.80 -30.48
N ILE A 506 20.48 -18.11 -29.21
CA ILE A 506 19.46 -18.49 -28.20
C ILE A 506 19.14 -17.28 -27.33
N ARG A 507 17.86 -16.90 -27.29
CA ARG A 507 17.30 -15.90 -26.38
C ARG A 507 16.37 -16.58 -25.40
N ILE A 508 16.46 -16.20 -24.13
CA ILE A 508 15.56 -16.68 -23.07
C ILE A 508 14.79 -15.47 -22.53
N GLU A 509 13.47 -15.50 -22.67
CA GLU A 509 12.59 -14.35 -22.41
C GLU A 509 11.55 -14.68 -21.33
N PRO A 510 11.28 -13.78 -20.36
CA PRO A 510 10.33 -13.99 -19.26
C PRO A 510 8.87 -13.77 -19.70
N VAL A 511 8.42 -14.60 -20.63
CA VAL A 511 7.10 -14.54 -21.29
C VAL A 511 6.19 -15.66 -20.78
N ASP A 512 5.00 -15.28 -20.34
CA ASP A 512 3.92 -16.20 -19.97
C ASP A 512 2.92 -16.32 -21.12
N LEU A 513 2.63 -17.56 -21.54
CA LEU A 513 1.70 -17.86 -22.61
C LEU A 513 0.26 -17.42 -22.29
N PHE A 514 -0.10 -17.15 -21.04
CA PHE A 514 -1.45 -16.68 -20.63
C PHE A 514 -1.57 -15.16 -20.49
N ASP A 515 -0.45 -14.44 -20.33
CA ASP A 515 -0.43 -12.98 -20.27
C ASP A 515 -0.31 -12.35 -21.68
N THR A 516 -0.63 -11.06 -21.77
CA THR A 516 -0.36 -10.15 -22.89
C THR A 516 1.10 -10.12 -23.34
N SER A 517 2.05 -10.60 -22.52
CA SER A 517 3.46 -10.76 -22.86
C SER A 517 3.74 -11.56 -24.12
N VAL A 518 2.85 -12.49 -24.45
CA VAL A 518 2.97 -13.30 -25.67
C VAL A 518 2.99 -12.45 -26.95
N ALA A 519 2.36 -11.26 -26.93
CA ALA A 519 2.31 -10.35 -28.07
C ALA A 519 3.67 -9.72 -28.39
N GLU A 520 4.65 -9.79 -27.48
CA GLU A 520 6.02 -9.29 -27.69
C GLU A 520 6.88 -10.29 -28.49
N LEU A 521 6.43 -11.54 -28.63
CA LEU A 521 7.14 -12.55 -29.39
C LEU A 521 7.06 -12.25 -30.89
N SER A 522 8.24 -12.14 -31.52
CA SER A 522 8.36 -11.94 -32.97
C SER A 522 8.23 -13.25 -33.75
N GLY A 523 7.02 -13.82 -33.76
CA GLY A 523 6.66 -14.96 -34.62
C GLY A 523 6.41 -14.57 -36.09
N PRO A 524 5.94 -15.52 -36.92
CA PRO A 524 5.69 -16.93 -36.62
C PRO A 524 6.97 -17.79 -36.57
N PHE A 525 6.90 -18.93 -35.90
CA PHE A 525 7.99 -19.88 -35.68
C PHE A 525 7.80 -21.15 -36.51
N GLU A 526 8.85 -21.61 -37.19
CA GLU A 526 8.82 -22.83 -38.01
C GLU A 526 8.83 -24.11 -37.14
N LEU A 527 9.37 -24.05 -35.92
CA LEU A 527 9.28 -25.09 -34.90
C LEU A 527 8.77 -24.49 -33.58
N VAL A 528 7.82 -25.17 -32.93
CA VAL A 528 7.41 -24.89 -31.55
C VAL A 528 7.52 -26.18 -30.73
N THR A 529 8.09 -26.11 -29.53
CA THR A 529 8.14 -27.24 -28.58
C THR A 529 7.44 -26.90 -27.28
N ALA A 530 6.70 -27.86 -26.72
CA ALA A 530 6.11 -27.80 -25.37
C ALA A 530 6.24 -29.19 -24.72
N MET A 531 7.38 -29.43 -24.08
CA MET A 531 7.88 -30.79 -23.84
C MET A 531 7.92 -31.16 -22.36
N MET A 532 8.34 -32.38 -22.00
CA MET A 532 8.28 -32.87 -20.62
C MET A 532 6.90 -32.76 -19.93
N GLY A 533 5.81 -32.90 -20.69
CA GLY A 533 4.47 -32.84 -20.11
C GLY A 533 3.98 -31.41 -19.82
N THR A 534 4.55 -30.39 -20.49
CA THR A 534 4.10 -28.98 -20.40
C THR A 534 2.60 -28.81 -20.59
N ILE A 535 1.91 -29.72 -21.30
CA ILE A 535 0.43 -29.72 -21.36
C ILE A 535 -0.22 -29.58 -19.98
N SER A 536 0.29 -30.24 -18.95
CA SER A 536 -0.29 -30.15 -17.61
C SER A 536 -0.22 -28.73 -17.05
N HIS A 537 0.84 -27.98 -17.38
CA HIS A 537 0.99 -26.57 -17.00
C HIS A 537 0.12 -25.63 -17.85
N LEU A 538 -0.11 -25.97 -19.12
CA LEU A 538 -1.00 -25.21 -20.01
C LEU A 538 -2.49 -25.41 -19.67
N ALA A 539 -2.82 -26.45 -18.94
CA ALA A 539 -4.19 -26.83 -18.63
C ALA A 539 -4.53 -26.68 -17.14
N TRP A 540 -4.04 -25.60 -16.54
CA TRP A 540 -4.17 -25.32 -15.12
C TRP A 540 -5.64 -25.16 -14.65
N ASP A 541 -6.57 -24.73 -15.51
CA ASP A 541 -8.03 -24.75 -15.26
C ASP A 541 -8.79 -25.80 -16.10
N GLY A 542 -8.03 -26.71 -16.71
CA GLY A 542 -8.53 -27.79 -17.55
C GLY A 542 -8.66 -27.41 -19.03
N ASP A 543 -9.77 -27.79 -19.65
CA ASP A 543 -9.96 -27.68 -21.11
C ASP A 543 -9.95 -26.22 -21.58
N ARG A 544 -10.40 -25.27 -20.74
CA ARG A 544 -10.51 -23.86 -21.12
C ARG A 544 -9.12 -23.24 -21.33
N SER A 545 -8.23 -23.37 -20.35
CA SER A 545 -6.87 -22.83 -20.45
C SER A 545 -6.07 -23.56 -21.53
N LEU A 546 -6.27 -24.88 -21.69
CA LEU A 546 -5.59 -25.60 -22.77
C LEU A 546 -6.04 -25.09 -24.16
N ARG A 547 -7.34 -24.83 -24.38
CA ARG A 547 -7.82 -24.24 -25.64
C ARG A 547 -7.19 -22.88 -25.91
N LEU A 548 -7.11 -22.02 -24.89
CA LEU A 548 -6.46 -20.71 -25.01
C LEU A 548 -4.98 -20.85 -25.34
N ALA A 549 -4.26 -21.74 -24.64
CA ALA A 549 -2.85 -22.01 -24.90
C ALA A 549 -2.62 -22.54 -26.31
N LEU A 550 -3.42 -23.51 -26.76
CA LEU A 550 -3.33 -24.06 -28.12
C LEU A 550 -3.64 -22.99 -29.17
N SER A 551 -4.63 -22.11 -28.96
CA SER A 551 -4.92 -20.99 -29.87
C SER A 551 -3.71 -20.07 -30.03
N ARG A 552 -3.08 -19.67 -28.91
CA ARG A 552 -1.89 -18.81 -28.94
C ARG A 552 -0.68 -19.50 -29.56
N ILE A 553 -0.48 -20.79 -29.27
CA ILE A 553 0.56 -21.60 -29.92
C ILE A 553 0.33 -21.65 -31.42
N VAL A 554 -0.91 -21.86 -31.85
CA VAL A 554 -1.27 -21.86 -33.26
C VAL A 554 -0.93 -20.52 -33.86
N GLU A 555 -1.37 -19.39 -33.31
CA GLU A 555 -1.03 -18.03 -33.78
C GLU A 555 0.47 -17.81 -33.98
N LEU A 556 1.29 -18.34 -33.05
CA LEU A 556 2.75 -18.24 -33.11
C LEU A 556 3.41 -19.25 -34.08
N LEU A 557 2.74 -20.34 -34.44
CA LEU A 557 3.28 -21.39 -35.30
C LEU A 557 3.17 -21.00 -36.79
N ASP A 558 4.22 -21.18 -37.57
CA ASP A 558 4.17 -20.96 -39.02
C ASP A 558 3.11 -21.86 -39.70
N SER A 559 2.54 -21.39 -40.80
CA SER A 559 1.56 -22.14 -41.61
C SER A 559 2.03 -23.55 -42.00
N LYS A 560 3.34 -23.75 -42.19
CA LYS A 560 4.00 -25.03 -42.48
C LYS A 560 4.85 -25.53 -41.31
N GLY A 561 4.74 -24.87 -40.16
CA GLY A 561 5.52 -25.16 -38.97
C GLY A 561 5.16 -26.49 -38.33
N LEU A 562 6.05 -26.98 -37.48
CA LEU A 562 5.87 -28.19 -36.70
C LEU A 562 5.72 -27.83 -35.21
N LEU A 563 4.69 -28.35 -34.55
CA LEU A 563 4.55 -28.31 -33.11
C LEU A 563 4.90 -29.68 -32.53
N LEU A 564 5.92 -29.74 -31.67
CA LEU A 564 6.16 -30.91 -30.83
C LEU A 564 5.60 -30.65 -29.44
N LEU A 565 4.79 -31.58 -28.96
CA LEU A 565 4.14 -31.40 -27.67
C LEU A 565 4.01 -32.75 -26.97
N SER A 566 4.35 -32.80 -25.68
CA SER A 566 4.30 -34.03 -24.90
C SER A 566 3.34 -33.95 -23.71
N THR A 567 2.79 -35.10 -23.36
CA THR A 567 1.86 -35.26 -22.23
C THR A 567 2.14 -36.53 -21.46
N TRP A 568 1.78 -36.51 -20.18
CA TRP A 568 1.75 -37.71 -19.34
C TRP A 568 0.60 -38.63 -19.76
N THR A 569 0.85 -39.95 -19.70
CA THR A 569 -0.21 -40.94 -19.86
C THR A 569 -1.08 -40.98 -18.59
N LYS A 570 -2.37 -41.30 -18.76
CA LYS A 570 -3.28 -41.55 -17.62
C LYS A 570 -2.69 -42.56 -16.62
N HIS A 571 -2.04 -43.60 -17.14
CA HIS A 571 -1.37 -44.62 -16.34
C HIS A 571 -0.26 -44.05 -15.43
N ALA A 572 0.59 -43.17 -15.95
CA ALA A 572 1.66 -42.56 -15.16
C ALA A 572 1.11 -41.64 -14.08
N VAL A 573 0.08 -40.86 -14.42
CA VAL A 573 -0.53 -39.90 -13.52
C VAL A 573 -1.23 -40.59 -12.35
N GLU A 574 -2.05 -41.61 -12.62
CA GLU A 574 -2.78 -42.36 -11.59
C GLU A 574 -1.85 -43.08 -10.61
N ARG A 575 -0.69 -43.55 -11.09
CA ARG A 575 0.29 -44.31 -10.30
C ARG A 575 1.45 -43.47 -9.75
N ASP A 576 1.38 -42.14 -9.86
CA ASP A 576 2.44 -41.21 -9.46
C ASP A 576 3.82 -41.47 -10.11
N ARG A 577 3.83 -42.06 -11.31
CA ARG A 577 5.05 -42.37 -12.07
C ARG A 577 5.51 -41.24 -13.00
N ILE A 578 4.99 -40.03 -12.78
CA ILE A 578 5.54 -38.82 -13.38
C ILE A 578 6.84 -38.44 -12.66
N VAL A 579 7.51 -37.35 -13.06
CA VAL A 579 8.64 -36.75 -12.32
C VAL A 579 8.16 -36.12 -10.99
N ALA A 580 7.58 -36.94 -10.12
CA ALA A 580 6.90 -36.55 -8.88
C ALA A 580 7.83 -35.86 -7.89
N HIS A 581 9.14 -36.09 -7.98
CA HIS A 581 10.13 -35.39 -7.16
C HIS A 581 10.18 -33.89 -7.45
N LEU A 582 9.77 -33.44 -8.64
CA LEU A 582 9.75 -32.02 -9.02
C LEU A 582 8.55 -31.24 -8.46
N TYR A 583 7.44 -31.91 -8.13
CA TYR A 583 6.18 -31.27 -7.78
C TYR A 583 5.83 -31.48 -6.31
N ASP A 584 5.21 -30.47 -5.69
CA ASP A 584 4.62 -30.60 -4.36
C ASP A 584 3.33 -31.44 -4.39
N GLU A 585 2.78 -31.76 -3.21
CA GLU A 585 1.57 -32.59 -3.14
C GLU A 585 0.35 -31.91 -3.78
N VAL A 586 0.24 -30.58 -3.66
CA VAL A 586 -0.86 -29.80 -4.23
C VAL A 586 -0.83 -29.86 -5.76
N SER A 587 0.33 -29.61 -6.35
CA SER A 587 0.56 -29.66 -7.80
C SER A 587 0.39 -31.07 -8.34
N ARG A 588 0.88 -32.10 -7.63
CA ARG A 588 0.60 -33.51 -8.01
C ARG A 588 -0.90 -33.82 -8.00
N LYS A 589 -1.65 -33.34 -7.00
CA LYS A 589 -3.11 -33.50 -6.99
C LYS A 589 -3.78 -32.81 -8.17
N ARG A 590 -3.30 -31.63 -8.59
CA ARG A 590 -3.80 -30.93 -9.79
C ARG A 590 -3.53 -31.69 -11.08
N ILE A 591 -2.29 -32.15 -11.28
CA ILE A 591 -1.93 -33.00 -12.44
C ILE A 591 -2.81 -34.26 -12.48
N ARG A 592 -3.10 -34.87 -11.32
CA ARG A 592 -3.99 -36.03 -11.23
C ARG A 592 -5.45 -35.70 -11.49
N ALA A 593 -5.92 -34.56 -11.01
CA ALA A 593 -7.29 -34.11 -11.19
C ALA A 593 -7.59 -33.82 -12.67
N TRP A 594 -6.59 -33.34 -13.41
CA TRP A 594 -6.72 -33.07 -14.83
C TRP A 594 -5.55 -33.64 -15.64
N SER A 595 -5.81 -34.74 -16.32
CA SER A 595 -4.95 -35.31 -17.36
C SER A 595 -5.86 -35.86 -18.47
N PRO A 596 -5.87 -35.24 -19.66
CA PRO A 596 -6.89 -35.49 -20.65
C PRO A 596 -6.72 -36.89 -21.22
N ARG A 597 -7.84 -37.56 -21.45
CA ARG A 597 -7.83 -38.78 -22.25
C ARG A 597 -7.42 -38.42 -23.70
N LEU A 598 -6.87 -39.39 -24.41
CA LEU A 598 -6.36 -39.17 -25.78
C LEU A 598 -7.45 -38.73 -26.76
N ASP A 599 -8.67 -39.22 -26.61
CA ASP A 599 -9.83 -38.80 -27.42
C ASP A 599 -10.19 -37.34 -27.19
N LEU A 600 -10.22 -36.88 -25.93
CA LEU A 600 -10.43 -35.48 -25.61
C LEU A 600 -9.30 -34.60 -26.15
N LEU A 601 -8.05 -35.03 -25.99
CA LEU A 601 -6.89 -34.28 -26.46
C LEU A 601 -6.89 -34.13 -27.99
N GLN A 602 -7.24 -35.20 -28.72
CA GLN A 602 -7.43 -35.16 -30.17
C GLN A 602 -8.52 -34.15 -30.55
N ALA A 603 -9.66 -34.15 -29.85
CA ALA A 603 -10.73 -33.20 -30.11
C ALA A 603 -10.30 -31.74 -29.86
N LEU A 604 -9.45 -31.48 -28.87
CA LEU A 604 -8.90 -30.15 -28.60
C LEU A 604 -7.90 -29.72 -29.69
N PHE A 605 -7.05 -30.63 -30.18
CA PHE A 605 -6.18 -30.35 -31.34
C PHE A 605 -7.00 -30.00 -32.57
N ASP A 606 -8.03 -30.80 -32.87
CA ASP A 606 -8.91 -30.58 -34.01
C ASP A 606 -9.63 -29.22 -33.95
N GLN A 607 -10.09 -28.83 -32.74
CA GLN A 607 -10.72 -27.53 -32.50
C GLN A 607 -9.73 -26.36 -32.68
N ALA A 608 -8.47 -26.54 -32.26
CA ALA A 608 -7.40 -25.58 -32.48
C ALA A 608 -6.92 -25.53 -33.95
N GLY A 609 -7.46 -26.37 -34.84
CA GLY A 609 -7.02 -26.44 -36.23
C GLY A 609 -5.67 -27.15 -36.40
N LEU A 610 -5.31 -28.03 -35.47
CA LEU A 610 -4.11 -28.86 -35.53
C LEU A 610 -4.46 -30.29 -36.00
N GLU A 611 -3.52 -30.94 -36.66
CA GLU A 611 -3.55 -32.36 -36.98
C GLU A 611 -2.31 -33.05 -36.44
N VAL A 612 -2.47 -34.26 -35.91
CA VAL A 612 -1.34 -35.09 -35.47
C VAL A 612 -0.79 -35.79 -36.70
N VAL A 613 0.44 -35.46 -37.09
CA VAL A 613 1.12 -36.08 -38.24
C VAL A 613 1.92 -37.31 -37.84
N HIS A 614 2.55 -37.26 -36.67
CA HIS A 614 3.27 -38.39 -36.08
C HIS A 614 3.10 -38.38 -34.55
N GLN A 615 3.28 -39.54 -33.93
CA GLN A 615 3.31 -39.67 -32.48
C GLN A 615 4.27 -40.78 -32.05
N ALA A 616 4.86 -40.63 -30.88
CA ALA A 616 5.73 -41.61 -30.25
C ALA A 616 5.33 -41.84 -28.80
N ARG A 617 5.36 -43.10 -28.36
CA ARG A 617 5.25 -43.45 -26.94
C ARG A 617 6.65 -43.52 -26.34
N VAL A 618 6.81 -42.88 -25.19
CA VAL A 618 8.04 -42.92 -24.41
C VAL A 618 7.75 -43.76 -23.17
N ASP A 619 8.23 -45.01 -23.20
CA ASP A 619 7.89 -46.03 -22.21
C ASP A 619 6.34 -46.10 -22.04
N THR A 620 5.87 -46.37 -20.84
CA THR A 620 4.47 -46.38 -20.41
C THR A 620 3.99 -45.01 -19.93
N ARG A 621 4.90 -44.01 -19.87
CA ARG A 621 4.68 -42.79 -19.09
C ARG A 621 4.31 -41.56 -19.90
N MET A 622 4.79 -41.45 -21.13
CA MET A 622 4.58 -40.24 -21.92
C MET A 622 4.22 -40.53 -23.37
N ILE A 623 3.55 -39.58 -23.99
CA ILE A 623 3.30 -39.53 -25.42
C ILE A 623 3.82 -38.20 -25.94
N VAL A 624 4.56 -38.26 -27.04
CA VAL A 624 5.04 -37.09 -27.78
C VAL A 624 4.27 -37.04 -29.10
N PHE A 625 3.67 -35.90 -29.39
CA PHE A 625 2.95 -35.63 -30.62
C PHE A 625 3.77 -34.67 -31.48
N ALA A 626 3.77 -34.93 -32.79
CA ALA A 626 4.13 -33.96 -33.81
C ALA A 626 2.84 -33.50 -34.50
N LEU A 627 2.57 -32.20 -34.44
CA LEU A 627 1.37 -31.59 -34.97
C LEU A 627 1.68 -30.54 -36.02
N ARG A 628 0.76 -30.36 -36.98
CA ARG A 628 0.78 -29.29 -37.98
C ARG A 628 -0.56 -28.56 -37.99
N ARG A 629 -0.57 -27.32 -38.51
CA ARG A 629 -1.82 -26.63 -38.83
C ARG A 629 -2.53 -27.36 -39.97
N ARG A 630 -3.84 -27.57 -39.84
CA ARG A 630 -4.67 -28.13 -40.91
C ARG A 630 -4.75 -27.13 -42.09
N PRO A 631 -4.60 -27.59 -43.34
CA PRO A 631 -4.77 -26.72 -44.49
C PRO A 631 -6.21 -26.19 -44.57
N GLY A 632 -6.39 -24.85 -44.63
CA GLY A 632 -7.67 -24.21 -44.94
C GLY A 632 -8.49 -23.63 -43.77
N ARG A 633 -7.96 -23.58 -42.54
CA ARG A 633 -8.51 -22.72 -41.47
C ARG A 633 -7.42 -21.71 -41.09
N GLY A 634 -7.55 -20.52 -41.67
CA GLY A 634 -6.70 -19.35 -41.42
C GLY A 634 -7.23 -18.51 -40.27
#